data_AF-A0A6N7KVV2-F1
#
_entry.id   AF-A0A6N7KVV2-F1
#
_cell.length_a   1.000
_cell.length_b   1.000
_cell.length_c   1.000
_cell.angle_alpha   90.00
_cell.angle_beta   90.00
_cell.angle_gamma   90.00
#
_symmetry.space_group_name_H-M   'P 1'
#
loop_
_entity.id
_entity.type
_entity.pdbx_description
1 polymer ?
#
loop_
_entity_poly.entity_id
_entity_poly.type
_entity_poly.pdbx_seq_one_letter_code
_entity_poly.pdbx_strand_id
1 'polypeptide(L)'
;MSSAETANAAAPDARTERRAKRIAKNLTSFAQQHGGRADAVVEYVGAVATRIVVVGADGAWGDQVAPSYAVGRRAAELAGLTLHDDFEGELALKVKTGPYEWKRMAGIQLGG
;
A
#
# COMPACT_ATOMS: atom_id res chain seq x y z
N MET A 1 41.17 12.72 -11.20
CA MET A 1 40.81 11.38 -10.72
C MET A 1 40.08 11.53 -9.39
N SER A 2 38.79 11.18 -9.33
CA SER A 2 38.25 10.37 -8.24
C SER A 2 36.92 9.82 -8.72
N SER A 3 36.98 8.55 -9.07
CA SER A 3 35.85 7.74 -9.51
C SER A 3 34.97 7.37 -8.34
N ALA A 4 33.69 7.15 -8.66
CA ALA A 4 32.78 6.21 -8.03
C ALA A 4 32.44 6.43 -6.54
N GLU A 5 31.24 6.96 -6.32
CA GLU A 5 30.37 6.40 -5.29
C GLU A 5 28.97 6.20 -5.88
N THR A 6 28.90 5.34 -6.91
CA THR A 6 27.64 4.66 -7.24
C THR A 6 27.35 3.75 -6.06
N ALA A 7 26.58 4.25 -5.09
CA ALA A 7 26.15 3.48 -3.93
C ALA A 7 25.50 2.19 -4.43
N ASN A 8 26.19 1.08 -4.20
CA ASN A 8 25.77 -0.26 -4.51
C ASN A 8 24.45 -0.51 -3.75
N ALA A 9 23.32 -0.50 -4.45
CA ALA A 9 22.04 -0.90 -3.87
C ALA A 9 22.15 -2.40 -3.53
N ALA A 10 22.58 -2.70 -2.30
CA ALA A 10 22.68 -4.06 -1.81
C ALA A 10 21.34 -4.77 -2.07
N ALA A 11 21.40 -5.99 -2.62
CA ALA A 11 20.22 -6.80 -2.86
C ALA A 11 19.33 -6.82 -1.60
N PRO A 12 18.00 -6.68 -1.72
CA PRO A 12 17.13 -6.61 -0.57
C PRO A 12 17.35 -7.84 0.31
N ASP A 13 17.58 -7.62 1.61
CA ASP A 13 17.70 -8.69 2.61
C ASP A 13 16.59 -9.73 2.39
N ALA A 14 16.95 -11.02 2.38
CA ALA A 14 16.00 -12.11 2.15
C ALA A 14 14.79 -12.04 3.10
N ARG A 15 14.96 -11.49 4.31
CA ARG A 15 13.83 -11.21 5.23
C ARG A 15 12.91 -10.12 4.71
N THR A 16 13.46 -9.03 4.18
CA THR A 16 12.72 -7.93 3.53
C THR A 16 11.92 -8.46 2.35
N GLU A 17 12.55 -9.21 1.44
CA GLU A 17 11.87 -9.77 0.26
C GLU A 17 10.76 -10.74 0.65
N ARG A 18 10.97 -11.62 1.64
CA ARG A 18 9.92 -12.53 2.14
C ARG A 18 8.72 -11.78 2.75
N ARG A 19 8.98 -10.66 3.45
CA ARG A 19 7.91 -9.82 4.00
C ARG A 19 7.16 -9.10 2.90
N ALA A 20 7.87 -8.51 1.94
CA ALA A 20 7.29 -7.83 0.79
C ALA A 20 6.38 -8.77 -0.02
N LYS A 21 6.84 -9.99 -0.33
CA LYS A 21 6.03 -11.01 -1.03
C LYS A 21 4.74 -11.38 -0.30
N ARG A 22 4.77 -11.43 1.04
CA ARG A 22 3.59 -11.74 1.85
C ARG A 22 2.56 -10.61 1.78
N ILE A 23 3.01 -9.37 1.91
CA ILE A 23 2.15 -8.18 1.79
C ILE A 23 1.61 -8.09 0.36
N ALA A 24 2.48 -8.29 -0.65
CA ALA A 24 2.10 -8.29 -2.06
C ALA A 24 0.96 -9.27 -2.36
N LYS A 25 0.93 -10.45 -1.74
CA LYS A 25 -0.18 -11.41 -1.89
C LYS A 25 -1.54 -10.80 -1.50
N ASN A 26 -1.59 -10.03 -0.41
CA ASN A 26 -2.82 -9.36 0.02
C ASN A 26 -3.19 -8.23 -0.96
N LEU A 27 -2.21 -7.45 -1.39
CA LEU A 27 -2.39 -6.36 -2.35
C LEU A 27 -2.89 -6.85 -3.72
N THR A 28 -2.33 -7.94 -4.24
CA THR A 28 -2.79 -8.58 -5.47
C THR A 28 -4.21 -9.10 -5.32
N SER A 29 -4.53 -9.74 -4.19
CA SER A 29 -5.90 -10.22 -3.90
C SER A 29 -6.90 -9.07 -3.89
N PHE A 30 -6.54 -7.94 -3.26
CA PHE A 30 -7.35 -6.73 -3.27
C PHE A 30 -7.58 -6.22 -4.70
N ALA A 31 -6.52 -6.04 -5.50
CA ALA A 31 -6.65 -5.56 -6.87
C ALA A 31 -7.54 -6.48 -7.72
N GLN A 32 -7.42 -7.80 -7.58
CA GLN A 32 -8.26 -8.78 -8.28
C GLN A 32 -9.75 -8.65 -7.91
N GLN A 33 -10.05 -8.44 -6.63
CA GLN A 33 -11.43 -8.26 -6.16
C GLN A 33 -12.04 -6.93 -6.63
N HIS A 34 -11.20 -5.93 -6.90
CA HIS A 34 -11.60 -4.55 -7.19
C HIS A 34 -11.26 -4.10 -8.62
N GLY A 35 -11.62 -4.94 -9.60
CA GLY A 35 -11.53 -4.59 -11.03
C GLY A 35 -10.18 -4.84 -11.68
N GLY A 36 -9.33 -5.68 -11.08
CA GLY A 36 -8.09 -6.20 -11.65
C GLY A 36 -6.89 -5.25 -11.61
N ARG A 37 -7.07 -4.00 -11.17
CA ARG A 37 -6.02 -2.99 -11.03
C ARG A 37 -6.26 -2.16 -9.77
N ALA A 38 -5.19 -1.63 -9.19
CA ALA A 38 -5.28 -0.68 -8.10
C ALA A 38 -4.13 0.34 -8.16
N ASP A 39 -4.45 1.54 -7.72
CA ASP A 39 -3.51 2.63 -7.45
C ASP A 39 -3.03 2.51 -5.99
N ALA A 40 -1.80 2.92 -5.69
CA ALA A 40 -1.23 2.84 -4.36
C ALA A 40 -0.32 4.02 -4.01
N VAL A 41 -0.30 4.38 -2.73
CA VAL A 41 0.62 5.35 -2.14
C VAL A 41 1.30 4.70 -0.95
N VAL A 42 2.63 4.87 -0.85
CA VAL A 42 3.44 4.34 0.25
C VAL A 42 3.92 5.50 1.10
N GLU A 43 3.54 5.52 2.37
CA GLU A 43 3.77 6.65 3.27
C GLU A 43 4.27 6.20 4.63
N TYR A 44 5.11 7.01 5.26
CA TYR A 44 5.50 6.79 6.65
C TYR A 44 4.32 7.05 7.59
N VAL A 45 4.17 6.19 8.59
CA VAL A 45 3.26 6.39 9.73
C VAL A 45 4.12 6.52 10.97
N GLY A 46 4.38 7.77 11.38
CA GLY A 46 5.35 8.07 12.42
C GLY A 46 6.74 7.53 12.08
N ALA A 47 7.51 7.14 13.09
CA ALA A 47 8.91 6.76 12.94
C ALA A 47 9.16 5.26 12.64
N VAL A 48 8.18 4.39 12.90
CA VAL A 48 8.41 2.93 12.98
C VAL A 48 7.58 2.10 12.00
N ALA A 49 6.67 2.73 11.27
CA ALA A 49 5.77 2.04 10.38
C ALA A 49 5.64 2.78 9.04
N THR A 50 5.21 2.03 8.03
CA THR A 50 4.85 2.54 6.72
C THR A 50 3.49 1.96 6.36
N ARG A 51 2.60 2.79 5.84
CA ARG A 51 1.33 2.35 5.26
C ARG A 51 1.41 2.24 3.75
N ILE A 52 0.59 1.36 3.20
CA ILE A 52 0.38 1.20 1.76
C ILE A 52 -1.11 1.40 1.54
N VAL A 53 -1.49 2.65 1.25
CA VAL A 53 -2.88 2.98 0.91
C VAL A 53 -3.13 2.48 -0.51
N VAL A 54 -4.20 1.72 -0.71
CA VAL A 54 -4.59 1.20 -2.03
C VAL A 54 -5.99 1.62 -2.39
N VAL A 55 -6.21 1.93 -3.66
CA VAL A 55 -7.51 2.29 -4.23
C VAL A 55 -7.76 1.43 -5.47
N GLY A 56 -8.79 0.60 -5.43
CA GLY A 56 -9.21 -0.26 -6.54
C GLY A 56 -9.87 0.51 -7.67
N ALA A 57 -10.00 -0.13 -8.83
CA ALA A 57 -10.63 0.48 -10.00
C ALA A 57 -12.10 0.87 -9.79
N ASP A 58 -12.78 0.19 -8.87
CA ASP A 58 -14.16 0.45 -8.49
C ASP A 58 -14.30 1.59 -7.44
N GLY A 59 -13.19 2.05 -6.87
CA GLY A 59 -13.11 3.08 -5.83
C GLY A 59 -13.06 2.53 -4.40
N ALA A 60 -13.13 1.21 -4.20
CA ALA A 60 -12.88 0.61 -2.89
C ALA A 60 -11.44 0.92 -2.46
N TRP A 61 -11.21 1.04 -1.15
CA TRP A 61 -9.90 1.42 -0.64
C TRP A 61 -9.58 0.70 0.67
N GLY A 62 -8.29 0.64 0.98
CA GLY A 62 -7.78 0.02 2.19
C GLY A 62 -6.32 0.37 2.45
N ASP A 63 -5.78 -0.18 3.53
CA ASP A 63 -4.38 0.00 3.92
C ASP A 63 -3.76 -1.33 4.35
N GLN A 64 -2.49 -1.53 4.00
CA GLN A 64 -1.64 -2.59 4.51
C GLN A 64 -0.37 -1.99 5.13
N VAL A 65 -0.21 -2.18 6.44
CA VAL A 65 0.99 -1.69 7.16
C VAL A 65 2.20 -2.60 6.92
N ALA A 66 3.33 -1.97 6.61
CA ALA A 66 4.65 -2.54 6.47
C ALA A 66 5.61 -2.02 7.57
N PRO A 67 6.64 -2.79 7.96
CA PRO A 67 7.59 -2.39 9.00
C PRO A 67 8.63 -1.36 8.53
N SER A 68 8.69 -1.05 7.23
CA SER A 68 9.55 -0.02 6.66
C SER A 68 9.09 0.38 5.26
N TYR A 69 9.54 1.56 4.82
CA TYR A 69 9.23 2.09 3.49
C TYR A 69 9.72 1.16 2.38
N ALA A 70 10.93 0.64 2.50
CA ALA A 70 11.50 -0.29 1.53
C ALA A 70 10.65 -1.58 1.38
N VAL A 71 10.12 -2.11 2.49
CA VAL A 71 9.21 -3.28 2.42
C VAL A 71 7.90 -2.91 1.75
N GLY A 72 7.33 -1.74 2.08
CA GLY A 72 6.05 -1.28 1.52
C GLY A 72 6.12 -1.03 0.02
N ARG A 73 7.11 -0.26 -0.42
CA ARG A 73 7.38 0.01 -1.84
C ARG A 73 7.60 -1.27 -2.63
N ARG A 74 8.46 -2.16 -2.12
CA ARG A 74 8.72 -3.45 -2.77
C ARG A 74 7.48 -4.33 -2.88
N ALA A 75 6.60 -4.31 -1.88
CA ALA A 75 5.36 -5.07 -1.90
C ALA A 75 4.37 -4.54 -2.95
N ALA A 76 4.23 -3.23 -3.07
CA ALA A 76 3.39 -2.60 -4.10
C ALA A 76 3.91 -2.89 -5.52
N GLU A 77 5.24 -2.83 -5.73
CA GLU A 77 5.88 -3.23 -6.98
C GLU A 77 5.61 -4.70 -7.33
N LEU A 78 5.83 -5.61 -6.37
CA LEU A 78 5.57 -7.05 -6.55
C LEU A 78 4.09 -7.36 -6.87
N ALA A 79 3.18 -6.55 -6.35
CA ALA A 79 1.75 -6.68 -6.59
C ALA A 79 1.29 -6.05 -7.92
N GLY A 80 2.17 -5.32 -8.63
CA GLY A 80 1.87 -4.68 -9.90
C GLY A 80 0.93 -3.47 -9.76
N LEU A 81 0.97 -2.77 -8.63
CA LEU A 81 0.14 -1.58 -8.39
C LEU A 81 0.73 -0.34 -9.07
N THR A 82 -0.13 0.58 -9.48
CA THR A 82 0.30 1.91 -9.94
C THR A 82 0.68 2.76 -8.74
N LEU A 83 1.97 3.08 -8.58
CA LEU A 83 2.45 3.91 -7.48
C LEU A 83 2.29 5.40 -7.78
N HIS A 84 1.81 6.14 -6.78
CA HIS A 84 1.75 7.60 -6.75
C HIS A 84 2.62 8.11 -5.59
N ASP A 85 3.14 9.32 -5.75
CA ASP A 85 4.03 9.94 -4.75
C ASP A 85 3.24 10.48 -3.54
N ASP A 86 2.02 10.94 -3.76
CA ASP A 86 1.11 11.47 -2.74
C ASP A 86 -0.32 10.96 -2.93
N PHE A 87 -1.11 11.09 -1.86
CA PHE A 87 -2.53 10.77 -1.87
C PHE A 87 -3.38 12.01 -2.14
N GLU A 88 -3.33 12.53 -3.36
CA GLU A 88 -4.04 13.76 -3.73
C GLU A 88 -4.82 13.65 -5.06
N GLY A 89 -5.52 14.74 -5.41
CA GLY A 89 -6.17 14.94 -6.71
C GLY A 89 -7.07 13.79 -7.16
N GLU A 90 -6.80 13.28 -8.36
CA GLU A 90 -7.57 12.21 -9.01
C GLU A 90 -7.61 10.92 -8.18
N LEU A 91 -6.56 10.61 -7.42
CA LEU A 91 -6.54 9.41 -6.57
C LEU A 91 -7.52 9.55 -5.41
N ALA A 92 -7.51 10.70 -4.75
CA ALA A 92 -8.44 10.99 -3.66
C ALA A 92 -9.90 11.04 -4.16
N LEU A 93 -10.13 11.57 -5.37
CA LEU A 93 -11.48 11.63 -5.99
C LEU A 93 -12.04 10.27 -6.38
N LYS A 94 -11.20 9.26 -6.64
CA LYS A 94 -11.65 7.89 -6.95
C LYS A 94 -12.24 7.16 -5.74
N VAL A 95 -11.89 7.56 -4.52
CA VAL A 95 -12.29 6.87 -3.29
C VAL A 95 -13.80 6.87 -3.14
N LYS A 96 -14.36 5.68 -2.88
CA LYS A 96 -15.76 5.50 -2.53
C LYS A 96 -15.88 4.80 -1.18
N THR A 97 -16.55 5.48 -0.25
CA THR A 97 -16.92 4.93 1.06
C THR A 97 -18.44 4.82 1.10
N GLY A 98 -18.97 3.60 0.97
CA GLY A 98 -20.39 3.33 0.93
C GLY A 98 -21.02 3.13 2.31
N PRO A 99 -22.34 2.93 2.38
CA PRO A 99 -23.05 2.76 3.65
C PRO A 99 -22.54 1.60 4.50
N TYR A 100 -22.07 0.51 3.86
CA TYR A 100 -21.49 -0.63 4.56
C TYR A 100 -20.19 -0.26 5.29
N GLU A 101 -19.30 0.48 4.61
CA GLU A 101 -18.05 0.97 5.17
C GLU A 101 -18.32 1.96 6.30
N TRP A 102 -19.23 2.92 6.08
CA TRP A 102 -19.66 3.88 7.10
C TRP A 102 -20.15 3.21 8.37
N LYS A 103 -20.94 2.12 8.25
CA LYS A 103 -21.41 1.36 9.40
C LYS A 103 -20.27 0.70 10.19
N ARG A 104 -19.19 0.26 9.51
CA ARG A 104 -18.02 -0.29 10.20
C ARG A 104 -17.15 0.78 10.84
N MET A 105 -17.07 1.98 10.23
CA MET A 105 -16.33 3.12 10.77
C MET A 105 -17.02 3.76 11.98
N ALA A 106 -18.34 3.70 12.05
CA ALA A 106 -19.13 4.17 13.19
C ALA A 106 -18.94 3.33 14.47
N GLY A 107 -18.16 2.25 14.41
CA GLY A 107 -17.95 1.30 15.50
C GLY A 107 -19.06 0.25 15.59
N ILE A 108 -18.79 -0.86 16.28
CA ILE A 108 -19.87 -1.77 16.70
C ILE A 108 -20.70 -0.98 17.73
N GLN A 109 -21.93 -0.61 17.39
CA GLN A 109 -22.96 -0.34 18.40
C GLN A 109 -23.20 -1.67 19.14
N LEU A 110 -22.34 -2.01 20.10
CA LEU A 110 -22.66 -3.01 21.10
C LEU A 110 -23.78 -2.34 21.91
N GLY A 111 -25.02 -2.69 21.58
CA GLY A 111 -26.19 -2.17 22.27
C GLY A 111 -26.05 -2.40 23.77
N GLY A 112 -26.35 -1.35 24.54
CA GLY A 112 -26.64 -1.47 25.97
C GLY A 112 -28.01 -2.09 26.22
#